data_AF-A0A3P7ADE0-F1
#
_entry.id   AF-A0A3P7ADE0-F1
#
_cell.length_a   1.000
_cell.length_b   1.000
_cell.length_c   1.000
_cell.angle_alpha   90.00
_cell.angle_beta   90.00
_cell.angle_gamma   90.00
#
_symmetry.space_group_name_H-M   'P 1'
#
loop_
_entity.id
_entity.type
_entity.pdbx_description
1 polymer ?
#
loop_
_entity_poly.entity_id
_entity_poly.type
_entity_poly.pdbx_seq_one_letter_code
_entity_poly.pdbx_strand_id
1 'polypeptide(L)'
;MGRYFNIFFSTLSVYKSPISEELAFNLSLNRLVQIGYPRDILHIHYRDDFVTRNAWFDKKLGNLLKTDEHCNILTAFHGFTKLEK
;
A
#
# COMPACT_ATOMS: atom_id res chain seq x y z
N MET A 1 -11.27 0.60 -38.62
CA MET A 1 -10.25 0.11 -37.67
C MET A 1 -10.28 0.99 -36.42
N GLY A 2 -11.01 0.57 -35.39
CA GLY A 2 -11.13 1.32 -34.13
C GLY A 2 -9.94 1.03 -33.22
N ARG A 3 -9.08 2.02 -32.99
CA ARG A 3 -8.07 1.96 -31.93
C ARG A 3 -8.79 2.23 -30.61
N TYR A 4 -9.05 1.18 -29.82
CA TYR A 4 -9.56 1.33 -28.45
C TYR A 4 -8.46 1.95 -27.59
N PHE A 5 -8.51 3.26 -27.41
CA PHE A 5 -7.64 3.98 -26.49
C PHE A 5 -8.19 3.76 -25.07
N ASN A 6 -7.63 2.78 -24.35
CA ASN A 6 -7.92 2.60 -22.93
C ASN A 6 -7.06 3.58 -22.14
N ILE A 7 -7.65 4.72 -21.77
CA ILE A 7 -7.04 5.66 -20.82
C ILE A 7 -7.59 5.29 -19.45
N PHE A 8 -6.77 4.69 -18.59
CA PHE A 8 -7.15 4.46 -17.20
C PHE A 8 -7.46 5.82 -16.55
N PHE A 9 -8.60 5.96 -15.86
CA PHE A 9 -9.03 7.23 -15.25
C PHE A 9 -7.94 7.89 -14.39
N SER A 10 -7.07 7.11 -13.73
CA SER A 10 -5.93 7.59 -12.94
C SER A 10 -4.87 8.37 -13.74
N THR A 11 -4.87 8.28 -15.08
CA THR A 11 -4.01 9.09 -15.96
C THR A 11 -4.68 10.38 -16.42
N LEU A 12 -6.01 10.43 -16.45
CA LEU A 12 -6.78 11.62 -16.81
C LEU A 12 -7.00 12.55 -15.60
N SER A 13 -7.16 11.97 -14.41
CA SER A 13 -7.27 12.69 -13.14
C SER A 13 -6.12 12.30 -12.22
N VAL A 14 -5.07 13.12 -12.21
CA VAL A 14 -3.97 12.99 -11.25
C VAL A 14 -4.49 13.36 -9.87
N TYR A 15 -4.64 12.36 -9.01
CA TYR A 15 -4.98 12.58 -7.61
C TYR A 15 -3.83 13.29 -6.90
N LYS A 16 -4.16 14.30 -6.09
CA LYS A 16 -3.16 14.99 -5.27
C LYS A 16 -2.69 14.05 -4.16
N SER A 17 -1.46 13.55 -4.29
CA SER A 17 -0.71 12.92 -3.21
C SER A 17 -0.24 14.02 -2.23
N PRO A 18 -0.30 13.83 -0.90
CA PRO A 18 -0.67 12.61 -0.16
C PRO A 18 -2.16 12.52 0.25
N ILE A 19 -2.94 13.58 0.04
CA ILE A 19 -4.31 13.74 0.57
C ILE A 19 -5.24 12.59 0.15
N SER A 20 -5.12 12.13 -1.10
CA SER A 20 -5.98 11.06 -1.61
C SER A 20 -5.64 9.69 -1.03
N GLU A 21 -4.36 9.47 -0.72
CA GLU A 21 -3.87 8.20 -0.15
C GLU A 21 -4.25 8.10 1.33
N GLU A 22 -4.12 9.20 2.07
CA GLU A 22 -4.57 9.30 3.46
C GLU A 22 -6.09 9.08 3.56
N LEU A 23 -6.88 9.67 2.66
CA LEU A 23 -8.34 9.46 2.64
C LEU A 23 -8.68 7.98 2.38
N ALA A 24 -8.04 7.36 1.40
CA ALA A 24 -8.25 5.95 1.09
C ALA A 24 -7.87 5.03 2.26
N PHE A 25 -6.78 5.37 2.97
CA PHE A 25 -6.35 4.65 4.16
C PHE A 25 -7.38 4.75 5.29
N ASN A 26 -7.85 5.96 5.61
CA ASN A 26 -8.85 6.20 6.64
C ASN A 26 -10.18 5.49 6.34
N LEU A 27 -10.63 5.51 5.08
CA LEU A 27 -11.83 4.78 4.67
C LEU A 27 -11.65 3.26 4.80
N SER A 28 -10.46 2.74 4.49
CA SER A 28 -10.13 1.32 4.64
C SER A 28 -10.14 0.88 6.11
N LEU A 29 -9.56 1.68 7.01
CA LEU A 29 -9.60 1.41 8.46
C LEU A 29 -11.04 1.39 8.98
N ASN A 30 -11.85 2.38 8.62
CA ASN A 30 -13.26 2.42 8.99
C ASN A 30 -14.01 1.17 8.50
N ARG A 31 -13.71 0.71 7.28
CA ARG A 31 -14.32 -0.51 6.73
C ARG A 31 -13.88 -1.77 7.50
N LEU A 32 -12.61 -1.86 7.90
CA LEU A 32 -12.11 -2.99 8.70
C LEU A 32 -12.79 -3.04 10.08
N VAL A 33 -12.96 -1.89 10.74
CA VAL A 33 -13.70 -1.81 12.02
C VAL A 33 -15.15 -2.26 11.86
N GLN A 34 -15.82 -1.88 10.76
CA GLN A 34 -17.18 -2.34 10.48
C GLN A 34 -17.28 -3.87 10.31
N ILE A 35 -16.22 -4.52 9.83
CA ILE A 35 -16.17 -5.98 9.64
C ILE A 35 -15.87 -6.71 10.97
N GLY A 36 -15.49 -5.98 12.02
CA GLY A 36 -15.28 -6.53 13.36
C GLY A 36 -13.82 -6.52 13.84
N TYR A 37 -12.91 -5.82 13.13
CA TYR A 37 -11.56 -5.59 13.67
C TYR A 37 -11.59 -4.64 14.89
N PRO A 38 -10.62 -4.75 15.80
CA PRO A 38 -10.54 -3.90 16.99
C PRO A 38 -10.44 -2.42 16.61
N ARG A 39 -11.13 -1.55 17.36
CA ARG A 39 -11.19 -0.10 17.09
C ARG A 39 -9.84 0.59 17.25
N ASP A 40 -8.88 -0.05 17.92
CA ASP A 40 -7.53 0.48 18.15
C ASP A 40 -6.79 0.79 16.84
N ILE A 41 -7.16 0.13 15.74
CA ILE A 41 -6.57 0.38 14.41
C ILE A 41 -6.89 1.78 13.87
N LEU A 42 -7.92 2.46 14.38
CA LEU A 42 -8.26 3.83 13.98
C LEU A 42 -7.22 4.86 14.45
N HIS A 43 -6.41 4.52 15.44
CA HIS A 43 -5.30 5.35 15.90
C HIS A 43 -4.06 5.26 15.02
N ILE A 44 -4.05 4.35 14.03
CA ILE A 44 -2.95 4.25 13.09
C ILE A 44 -3.01 5.45 12.15
N HIS A 45 -1.96 6.27 12.17
CA HIS A 45 -1.80 7.37 11.24
C HIS A 45 -1.13 6.89 9.95
N TYR A 46 -1.62 7.40 8.81
CA TYR A 46 -0.96 7.19 7.53
C TYR A 46 0.45 7.80 7.56
N ARG A 47 1.45 7.02 7.13
CA ARG A 47 2.86 7.42 7.04
C ARG A 47 3.30 7.36 5.59
N ASP A 48 3.45 8.52 4.96
CA ASP A 48 3.90 8.65 3.57
C ASP A 48 5.29 8.02 3.35
N ASP A 49 6.20 8.20 4.30
CA ASP A 49 7.59 7.68 4.25
C ASP A 49 7.70 6.16 4.09
N PHE A 50 6.65 5.40 4.43
CA PHE A 50 6.66 3.93 4.36
C PHE A 50 6.06 3.39 3.06
N VAL A 51 5.29 4.20 2.32
CA VAL A 51 4.56 3.74 1.15
C VAL A 51 5.50 3.71 -0.05
N THR A 52 6.08 2.55 -0.33
CA THR A 52 6.85 2.32 -1.56
C THR A 52 6.03 1.55 -2.57
N ARG A 53 5.88 2.10 -3.78
CA ARG A 53 5.26 1.38 -4.91
C ARG A 53 6.09 0.14 -5.27
N ASN A 54 5.40 -0.93 -5.70
CA ASN A 54 5.99 -2.22 -6.09
C ASN A 54 6.61 -3.04 -4.95
N ALA A 55 6.15 -2.85 -3.71
CA ALA A 55 6.50 -3.75 -2.63
C ALA A 55 5.70 -5.07 -2.72
N TRP A 56 6.36 -6.18 -2.43
CA TRP A 56 5.76 -7.51 -2.39
C TRP A 56 5.25 -7.81 -0.99
N PHE A 57 4.01 -8.28 -0.87
CA PHE A 57 3.44 -8.69 0.41
C PHE A 57 3.42 -10.22 0.52
N ASP A 58 4.24 -10.75 1.43
CA ASP A 58 4.22 -12.16 1.80
C ASP A 58 3.11 -12.42 2.82
N LYS A 59 2.03 -13.07 2.38
CA LYS A 59 0.90 -13.45 3.24
C LYS A 59 1.23 -14.51 4.28
N LYS A 60 2.27 -15.33 4.07
CA LYS A 60 2.60 -16.43 5.00
C LYS A 60 3.29 -15.89 6.25
N LEU A 61 4.24 -14.98 6.08
CA LEU A 61 5.04 -14.42 7.17
C LEU A 61 4.61 -13.00 7.55
N GLY A 62 3.73 -12.36 6.78
CA GLY A 62 3.34 -10.97 6.98
C GLY A 62 4.45 -9.97 6.65
N ASN A 63 5.37 -10.35 5.77
CA ASN A 63 6.54 -9.54 5.43
C ASN A 63 6.28 -8.69 4.20
N LEU A 64 6.78 -7.46 4.23
CA LEU A 64 6.85 -6.57 3.09
C LEU A 64 8.26 -6.63 2.50
N LEU A 65 8.39 -7.14 1.28
CA LEU A 65 9.66 -7.38 0.61
C LEU A 65 9.83 -6.41 -0.56
N LYS A 66 11.00 -5.79 -0.66
CA LYS A 66 11.43 -5.07 -1.84
C LYS A 66 12.44 -5.94 -2.58
N THR A 67 12.10 -6.31 -3.81
CA THR A 67 12.94 -7.16 -4.64
C THR A 67 13.48 -6.42 -5.85
N ASP A 68 14.59 -6.92 -6.38
CA ASP A 68 15.13 -6.52 -7.67
C ASP A 68 14.46 -7.30 -8.83
N GLU A 69 14.77 -6.95 -10.08
CA GLU A 69 14.30 -7.62 -11.30
C GLU A 69 14.62 -9.13 -11.30
N HIS A 70 15.68 -9.52 -10.61
CA HIS A 70 16.12 -10.92 -10.44
C HIS A 70 15.52 -11.62 -9.22
N CYS A 71 14.47 -11.07 -8.60
CA CYS A 71 13.81 -11.61 -7.40
C CYS A 71 14.72 -11.71 -6.15
N ASN A 72 15.85 -10.99 -6.12
CA ASN A 72 16.68 -10.89 -4.92
C ASN A 72 16.04 -9.93 -3.90
N ILE A 73 15.99 -10.30 -2.62
CA ILE A 73 15.45 -9.45 -1.55
C ILE A 73 16.47 -8.35 -1.23
N LEU A 74 16.12 -7.11 -1.55
CA LEU A 74 16.92 -5.91 -1.24
C LEU A 74 16.64 -5.44 0.20
N THR A 75 15.37 -5.37 0.55
CA THR A 75 14.92 -4.95 1.88
C THR A 75 13.71 -5.76 2.28
N ALA A 76 13.64 -6.16 3.54
CA ALA A 76 12.48 -6.81 4.12
C ALA A 76 12.01 -6.03 5.37
N PHE A 77 10.70 -5.90 5.52
CA PHE A 77 10.06 -5.35 6.71
C PHE A 77 9.04 -6.32 7.24
N HIS A 78 8.93 -6.43 8.55
CA HIS A 78 7.82 -7.10 9.24
C HIS A 78 7.03 -6.03 10.00
N GLY A 79 5.84 -5.69 9.50
CA GLY A 79 5.14 -4.49 9.95
C GLY A 79 5.98 -3.22 9.70
N PHE A 80 6.40 -2.55 10.79
CA PHE A 80 7.28 -1.37 10.72
C PHE A 80 8.75 -1.68 11.05
N THR A 81 9.06 -2.92 11.45
CA THR A 81 10.42 -3.31 11.81
C THR A 81 11.16 -3.74 10.56
N LYS A 82 12.27 -3.08 10.26
CA LYS A 82 13.17 -3.52 9.20
C LYS A 82 13.87 -4.80 9.64
N LEU A 83 13.78 -5.85 8.83
CA LEU A 83 14.55 -7.06 9.04
C LEU A 83 15.96 -6.80 8.50
N GLU A 84 16.93 -6.78 9.40
CA GLU A 84 18.35 -6.76 9.03
C GLU A 84 18.83 -8.18 8.70
N LYS A 85 19.96 -8.25 8.01
CA LYS A 85 20.51 -9.50 7.47
C LYS A 85 21.43 -10.17 8.48
#